data_AF-A0A7J2J7I4-F1
#
_entry.id   AF-A0A7J2J7I4-F1
#
_cell.length_a   1.000
_cell.length_b   1.000
_cell.length_c   1.000
_cell.angle_alpha   90.00
_cell.angle_beta   90.00
_cell.angle_gamma   90.00
#
_symmetry.space_group_name_H-M   'P 1'
#
loop_
_entity.id
_entity.type
_entity.pdbx_description
1 polymer ?
#
loop_
_entity_poly.entity_id
_entity_poly.type
_entity_poly.pdbx_seq_one_letter_code
_entity_poly.pdbx_strand_id
1 'polypeptide(L)'
;MVHYANLIACTDVAINRASSVTLDAVAMDVPTINIAFDLISERGAERVSFDWSTSIFGFTHYEFIPKSGGVRLANSPEELISHINTYLDNPKLDSEGRKKIVAEHCGPQDGKCGERIGKFILDFLRER
;
A
#
# COMPACT_ATOMS: atom_id res chain seq x y z
N MET A 1 -17.93 -3.05 4.45
CA MET A 1 -16.45 -3.11 4.59
C MET A 1 -15.91 -4.43 5.13
N VAL A 2 -16.69 -5.27 5.83
CA VAL A 2 -16.23 -6.57 6.36
C VAL A 2 -15.60 -7.47 5.28
N HIS A 3 -16.22 -7.56 4.10
CA HIS A 3 -15.67 -8.36 2.99
C HIS A 3 -14.28 -7.90 2.53
N TYR A 4 -14.05 -6.59 2.47
CA TYR A 4 -12.77 -6.02 2.07
C TYR A 4 -11.69 -6.24 3.13
N ALA A 5 -12.01 -6.00 4.41
CA ALA A 5 -11.09 -6.27 5.51
C ALA A 5 -10.70 -7.77 5.56
N ASN A 6 -11.67 -8.67 5.36
CA ASN A 6 -11.39 -10.10 5.30
C ASN A 6 -10.53 -10.48 4.09
N LEU A 7 -10.72 -9.83 2.93
CA LEU A 7 -9.89 -10.06 1.75
C LEU A 7 -8.42 -9.74 2.06
N ILE A 8 -8.15 -8.56 2.65
CA ILE A 8 -6.78 -8.17 3.02
C ILE A 8 -6.21 -9.11 4.09
N ALA A 9 -7.00 -9.45 5.12
CA ALA A 9 -6.57 -10.34 6.19
C ALA A 9 -6.22 -11.76 5.73
N CYS A 10 -6.80 -12.21 4.61
CA CYS A 10 -6.50 -13.51 3.99
C CYS A 10 -5.51 -13.41 2.81
N THR A 11 -4.82 -12.27 2.65
CA THR A 11 -3.85 -12.05 1.57
C THR A 11 -2.43 -12.34 2.06
N ASP A 12 -1.70 -13.20 1.34
CA ASP A 12 -0.29 -13.48 1.63
C ASP A 12 0.66 -12.42 1.06
N VAL A 13 0.34 -11.89 -0.14
CA VAL A 13 1.09 -10.82 -0.81
C VAL A 13 0.13 -9.89 -1.53
N ALA A 14 0.15 -8.60 -1.18
CA ALA A 14 -0.64 -7.57 -1.85
C ALA A 14 0.14 -6.99 -3.03
N ILE A 15 -0.43 -7.06 -4.23
CA ILE A 15 0.18 -6.52 -5.44
C ILE A 15 -0.71 -5.42 -5.99
N ASN A 16 -0.16 -4.22 -6.12
CA ASN A 16 -0.84 -3.10 -6.76
C ASN A 16 0.19 -2.18 -7.45
N ARG A 17 -0.20 -1.03 -7.98
CA ARG A 17 0.74 -0.05 -8.57
C ARG A 17 1.18 0.97 -7.52
N ALA A 18 0.38 2.00 -7.32
CA ALA A 18 0.58 3.01 -6.28
C ALA A 18 -0.80 3.42 -5.71
N SER A 19 -1.50 2.44 -5.12
CA SER A 19 -2.88 2.61 -4.64
C SER A 19 -2.94 2.81 -3.13
N SER A 20 -4.01 3.46 -2.64
CA SER A 20 -4.33 3.53 -1.20
C SER A 20 -4.50 2.15 -0.57
N VAL A 21 -4.81 1.11 -1.37
CA VAL A 21 -4.82 -0.30 -0.93
C VAL A 21 -3.48 -0.71 -0.30
N THR A 22 -2.37 -0.06 -0.69
CA THR A 22 -1.07 -0.24 -0.03
C THR A 22 -1.15 0.05 1.45
N LEU A 23 -1.84 1.13 1.86
CA LEU A 23 -2.00 1.49 3.27
C LEU A 23 -2.83 0.45 4.03
N ASP A 24 -3.88 -0.09 3.41
CA ASP A 24 -4.70 -1.15 4.01
C ASP A 24 -3.88 -2.44 4.23
N ALA A 25 -3.11 -2.85 3.22
CA ALA A 25 -2.28 -4.05 3.29
C ALA A 25 -1.19 -3.92 4.37
N VAL A 26 -0.43 -2.81 4.37
CA VAL A 26 0.65 -2.62 5.35
C VAL A 26 0.12 -2.40 6.77
N ALA A 27 -1.11 -1.86 6.94
CA ALA A 27 -1.77 -1.78 8.25
C ALA A 27 -2.06 -3.15 8.86
N MET A 28 -2.25 -4.18 8.02
CA MET A 28 -2.35 -5.58 8.44
C MET A 28 -1.02 -6.34 8.41
N ASP A 29 0.11 -5.62 8.26
CA ASP A 29 1.46 -6.17 8.11
C ASP A 29 1.60 -7.17 6.95
N VAL A 30 0.79 -7.00 5.90
CA VAL A 30 0.82 -7.84 4.69
C VAL A 30 1.96 -7.38 3.76
N PRO A 31 2.83 -8.29 3.30
CA PRO A 31 3.85 -7.98 2.30
C PRO A 31 3.25 -7.33 1.06
N THR A 32 3.84 -6.21 0.62
CA THR A 32 3.26 -5.41 -0.47
C THR A 32 4.28 -5.14 -1.57
N ILE A 33 3.88 -5.39 -2.82
CA ILE A 33 4.67 -5.12 -4.02
C ILE A 33 3.93 -4.09 -4.88
N ASN A 34 4.66 -3.07 -5.28
CA ASN A 34 4.21 -2.03 -6.17
C ASN A 34 4.80 -2.24 -7.58
N ILE A 35 3.95 -2.33 -8.59
CA ILE A 35 4.34 -2.54 -9.98
C ILE A 35 4.83 -1.20 -10.56
N ALA A 36 6.11 -1.14 -10.93
CA ALA A 36 6.78 0.00 -11.53
C ALA A 36 7.17 -0.23 -13.00
N PHE A 37 6.38 -1.03 -13.71
CA PHE A 37 6.52 -1.25 -15.15
C PHE A 37 5.15 -1.34 -15.83
N ASP A 38 5.13 -1.12 -17.14
CA ASP A 38 3.95 -1.33 -17.96
C ASP A 38 4.02 -2.69 -18.67
N LEU A 39 2.89 -3.40 -18.67
CA LEU A 39 2.73 -4.56 -19.53
C LEU A 39 2.53 -4.02 -20.95
N ILE A 40 3.57 -4.14 -21.79
CA ILE A 40 3.49 -3.74 -23.19
C ILE A 40 2.27 -4.42 -23.80
N SER A 41 1.26 -3.63 -24.20
CA SER A 41 0.10 -4.20 -24.88
C SER A 41 0.55 -4.72 -26.24
N GLU A 42 0.10 -5.91 -26.61
CA GLU A 42 0.30 -6.49 -27.95
C GLU A 42 -0.23 -5.59 -29.09
N ARG A 43 -0.90 -4.47 -28.76
CA ARG A 43 -1.47 -3.49 -29.68
C ARG A 43 -0.62 -2.23 -29.81
N GLY A 44 0.70 -2.37 -29.86
CA GLY A 44 1.62 -1.30 -30.28
C GLY A 44 1.31 0.03 -29.60
N ALA A 45 1.50 0.10 -28.29
CA ALA A 45 1.26 1.34 -27.57
C ALA A 45 2.23 2.42 -28.09
N GLU A 46 1.67 3.42 -28.77
CA GLU A 46 2.31 4.72 -28.93
C GLU A 46 2.91 5.11 -27.58
N ARG A 47 4.21 5.42 -27.57
CA ARG A 47 4.92 5.88 -26.38
C ARG A 47 4.10 6.97 -25.72
N VAL A 48 3.48 6.65 -24.58
CA VAL A 48 2.89 7.65 -23.70
C VAL A 48 4.04 8.62 -23.36
N SER A 49 3.84 9.91 -23.58
CA SER A 49 4.90 10.93 -23.45
C SER A 49 5.46 11.06 -22.03
N PHE A 50 4.78 10.46 -21.04
CA PHE A 50 5.16 10.45 -19.65
C PHE A 50 5.19 9.02 -19.12
N ASP A 51 6.32 8.64 -18.51
CA ASP A 51 6.50 7.34 -17.88
C ASP A 51 5.78 7.29 -16.53
N TRP A 52 4.48 7.00 -16.59
CA TRP A 52 3.65 6.77 -15.41
C TRP A 52 4.06 5.52 -14.63
N SER A 53 4.84 4.61 -15.21
CA SER A 53 5.24 3.37 -14.57
C SER A 53 6.21 3.62 -13.42
N THR A 54 7.12 4.58 -13.55
CA THR A 54 8.08 4.92 -12.50
C THR A 54 7.76 6.27 -11.82
N SER A 55 7.24 7.25 -12.57
CA SER A 55 7.12 8.63 -12.07
C SER A 55 6.09 8.79 -10.95
N ILE A 56 5.08 7.93 -10.87
CA ILE A 56 4.05 7.98 -9.81
C ILE A 56 4.65 7.81 -8.40
N PHE A 57 5.76 7.06 -8.30
CA PHE A 57 6.46 6.85 -7.03
C PHE A 57 7.28 8.06 -6.59
N GLY A 58 7.46 9.06 -7.45
CA GLY A 58 8.08 10.34 -7.10
C GLY A 58 7.09 11.41 -6.65
N PHE A 59 5.79 11.12 -6.62
CA PHE A 59 4.79 12.10 -6.19
C PHE A 59 4.86 12.33 -4.68
N THR A 60 4.67 13.57 -4.26
CA THR A 60 4.83 14.00 -2.86
C THR A 60 4.02 13.17 -1.86
N HIS A 61 2.82 12.73 -2.25
CA HIS A 61 1.95 11.91 -1.41
C HIS A 61 2.33 10.42 -1.37
N TYR A 62 3.23 9.96 -2.27
CA TYR A 62 3.59 8.54 -2.39
C TYR A 62 5.09 8.27 -2.18
N GLU A 63 5.97 9.25 -2.38
CA GLU A 63 7.43 9.06 -2.34
C GLU A 63 7.95 8.45 -1.03
N PHE A 64 7.25 8.69 0.08
CA PHE A 64 7.59 8.11 1.38
C PHE A 64 7.43 6.59 1.38
N ILE A 65 6.41 6.06 0.69
CA ILE A 65 6.03 4.65 0.72
C ILE A 65 7.20 3.74 0.31
N PRO A 66 7.82 3.86 -0.88
CA PRO A 66 9.00 3.05 -1.22
C PRO A 66 10.22 3.41 -0.38
N LYS A 67 10.42 4.69 0.00
CA LYS A 67 11.57 5.13 0.83
C LYS A 67 11.56 4.55 2.23
N SER A 68 10.38 4.19 2.76
CA SER A 68 10.24 3.56 4.08
C SER A 68 10.89 2.17 4.16
N GLY A 69 11.09 1.52 3.00
CA GLY A 69 11.49 0.12 2.89
C GLY A 69 10.37 -0.86 3.22
N GLY A 70 9.10 -0.41 3.29
CA GLY A 70 7.94 -1.25 3.60
C GLY A 70 7.26 -1.90 2.41
N VAL A 71 7.63 -1.50 1.19
CA VAL A 71 7.14 -2.08 -0.07
C VAL A 71 8.32 -2.31 -1.00
N ARG A 72 8.16 -3.23 -1.95
CA ARG A 72 9.11 -3.40 -3.05
C ARG A 72 8.55 -2.87 -4.35
N LEU A 73 9.39 -2.17 -5.12
CA LEU A 73 9.08 -1.75 -6.49
C LEU A 73 9.58 -2.82 -7.45
N ALA A 74 8.67 -3.49 -8.15
CA ALA A 74 9.03 -4.39 -9.23
C ALA A 74 9.10 -3.58 -10.53
N ASN A 75 10.27 -3.53 -11.18
CA ASN A 75 10.49 -2.78 -12.43
C ASN A 75 10.41 -3.68 -13.68
N SER A 76 10.13 -4.96 -13.49
CA SER A 76 9.86 -5.90 -14.57
C SER A 76 8.97 -7.07 -14.10
N PRO A 77 8.38 -7.85 -15.02
CA PRO A 77 7.69 -9.09 -14.67
C PRO A 77 8.56 -10.08 -13.88
N GLU A 78 9.83 -10.18 -14.21
CA GLU A 78 10.79 -11.07 -13.54
C GLU A 78 11.07 -10.61 -12.11
N GLU A 79 11.25 -9.30 -11.89
CA GLU A 79 11.37 -8.73 -10.54
C GLU A 79 10.10 -8.96 -9.72
N LEU A 80 8.92 -8.82 -10.33
CA LEU A 80 7.65 -9.08 -9.67
C LEU A 80 7.58 -10.53 -9.17
N ILE A 81 7.89 -11.51 -10.03
CA ILE A 81 7.91 -12.93 -9.66
C ILE A 81 8.94 -13.19 -8.54
N SER A 82 10.12 -12.60 -8.66
CA SER A 82 11.18 -12.72 -7.64
C SER A 82 10.73 -12.19 -6.28
N HIS A 83 10.09 -11.02 -6.26
CA HIS A 83 9.57 -10.41 -5.04
C HIS A 83 8.41 -11.21 -4.42
N ILE A 84 7.49 -11.74 -5.25
CA ILE A 84 6.42 -12.63 -4.78
C ILE A 84 7.02 -13.83 -4.06
N ASN A 85 7.94 -14.55 -4.71
CA ASN A 85 8.57 -15.72 -4.11
C ASN A 85 9.34 -15.38 -2.83
N THR A 86 10.03 -14.24 -2.81
CA THR A 86 10.75 -13.75 -1.62
C THR A 86 9.79 -13.55 -0.44
N TYR A 87 8.62 -12.95 -0.66
CA TYR A 87 7.65 -12.73 0.41
C TYR A 87 6.87 -13.97 0.82
N LEU A 88 6.63 -14.90 -0.12
CA LEU A 88 6.07 -16.21 0.22
C LEU A 88 7.03 -17.04 1.09
N ASP A 89 8.35 -16.90 0.89
CA ASP A 89 9.38 -17.55 1.72
C ASP A 89 9.55 -16.86 3.09
N ASN A 90 9.56 -15.52 3.11
CA ASN A 90 9.70 -14.73 4.33
C ASN A 90 8.72 -13.54 4.37
N PRO A 91 7.48 -13.73 4.88
CA PRO A 91 6.50 -12.65 4.95
C PRO A 91 6.85 -11.56 5.97
N LYS A 92 7.78 -11.84 6.90
CA LYS A 92 8.25 -10.84 7.86
C LYS A 92 9.32 -9.92 7.27
N LEU A 93 9.84 -10.23 6.09
CA LEU A 93 10.73 -9.35 5.37
C LEU A 93 10.05 -8.00 5.16
N ASP A 94 10.80 -6.92 5.41
CA ASP A 94 10.34 -5.54 5.27
C ASP A 94 9.21 -5.10 6.24
N SER A 95 8.83 -5.93 7.24
CA SER A 95 7.79 -5.60 8.24
C SER A 95 8.08 -4.30 9.01
N GLU A 96 9.35 -4.05 9.37
CA GLU A 96 9.73 -2.78 10.01
C GLU A 96 9.49 -1.57 9.10
N GLY A 97 9.69 -1.72 7.79
CA GLY A 97 9.33 -0.69 6.82
C GLY A 97 7.82 -0.47 6.75
N ARG A 98 7.02 -1.55 6.74
CA ARG A 98 5.56 -1.48 6.78
C ARG A 98 5.06 -0.73 8.02
N LYS A 99 5.64 -1.01 9.19
CA LYS A 99 5.32 -0.30 10.44
C LYS A 99 5.62 1.20 10.36
N LYS A 100 6.69 1.62 9.66
CA LYS A 100 6.97 3.05 9.41
C LYS A 100 5.88 3.70 8.57
N ILE A 101 5.40 3.02 7.53
CA ILE A 101 4.27 3.51 6.70
C ILE A 101 3.03 3.73 7.58
N VAL A 102 2.68 2.74 8.40
CA VAL A 102 1.51 2.81 9.30
C VAL A 102 1.65 3.96 10.29
N ALA A 103 2.83 4.12 10.90
CA ALA A 103 3.10 5.18 11.86
C ALA A 103 2.98 6.58 11.23
N GLU A 104 3.44 6.75 10.01
CA GLU A 104 3.39 8.02 9.28
C GLU A 104 1.97 8.35 8.77
N HIS A 105 1.24 7.37 8.23
CA HIS A 105 0.04 7.65 7.43
C HIS A 105 -1.28 7.20 8.04
N CYS A 106 -1.31 6.27 8.99
CA CYS A 106 -2.55 5.60 9.38
C CYS A 106 -3.09 6.02 10.76
N GLY A 107 -2.32 6.75 11.57
CA GLY A 107 -2.71 7.11 12.93
C GLY A 107 -2.95 5.87 13.83
N PRO A 108 -3.66 6.01 14.96
CA PRO A 108 -3.83 4.90 15.91
C PRO A 108 -4.62 3.71 15.34
N GLN A 109 -4.01 2.51 15.37
CA GLN A 109 -4.58 1.25 14.88
C GLN A 109 -5.22 0.39 15.99
N ASP A 110 -5.94 1.02 16.92
CA ASP A 110 -6.57 0.34 18.07
C ASP A 110 -8.04 -0.10 17.82
N GLY A 111 -8.52 0.07 16.60
CA GLY A 111 -9.91 -0.24 16.22
C GLY A 111 -10.96 0.75 16.72
N LYS A 112 -10.57 1.85 17.39
CA LYS A 112 -11.49 2.79 18.05
C LYS A 112 -11.71 4.10 17.29
N CYS A 113 -11.38 4.14 15.99
CA CYS A 113 -11.55 5.35 15.18
C CYS A 113 -13.01 5.82 15.18
N GLY A 114 -13.96 4.92 14.96
CA GLY A 114 -15.40 5.23 14.98
C GLY A 114 -15.88 5.78 16.33
N GLU A 115 -15.42 5.19 17.44
CA GLU A 115 -15.74 5.68 18.79
C GLU A 115 -15.20 7.08 19.03
N ARG A 116 -13.95 7.35 18.65
CA ARG A 116 -13.33 8.68 18.79
C ARG A 116 -14.08 9.76 18.01
N ILE A 117 -14.43 9.48 16.75
CA ILE A 117 -15.17 10.42 15.91
C ILE A 117 -16.59 10.63 16.46
N GLY A 118 -17.28 9.56 16.86
CA GLY A 118 -18.61 9.65 17.47
C GLY A 118 -18.61 10.51 18.74
N LYS A 119 -17.62 10.29 19.62
CA LYS A 119 -17.44 11.11 20.83
C LYS A 119 -17.20 12.58 20.49
N PHE A 120 -16.30 12.86 19.55
CA PHE A 120 -16.00 14.23 19.13
C PHE A 120 -17.25 14.97 18.63
N ILE A 121 -18.07 14.33 17.80
CA ILE A 121 -19.30 14.93 17.27
C ILE A 121 -20.30 15.23 18.42
N LEU A 122 -20.48 14.28 19.35
CA LEU A 122 -21.38 14.48 20.48
C LEU A 122 -20.93 15.61 21.41
N ASP A 123 -19.63 15.72 21.67
CA ASP A 123 -19.08 16.78 22.51
C ASP A 123 -19.23 18.15 21.81
N PHE A 124 -18.95 18.24 20.50
CA PHE A 124 -19.14 19.45 19.70
C PHE A 124 -20.58 19.96 19.69
N LEU A 125 -21.57 19.06 19.67
CA LEU A 125 -22.99 19.43 19.70
C LEU A 125 -23.47 19.93 21.07
N ARG A 126 -22.76 19.61 22.16
CA ARG A 126 -23.11 20.04 23.53
C ARG A 126 -22.52 21.38 23.91
N GLU A 127 -21.44 21.79 23.24
CA GLU A 127 -20.78 23.09 23.44
C GLU A 127 -21.44 24.23 22.64
N ARG A 128 -22.45 23.89 21.82
CA ARG A 128 -23.33 24.83 21.13
C ARG A 128 -24.66 24.98 21.86
#